data_AF-A0A3B0PM23-F1
#
_entry.id   AF-A0A3B0PM23-F1
#
_cell.length_a   1.000
_cell.length_b   1.000
_cell.length_c   1.000
_cell.angle_alpha   90.00
_cell.angle_beta   90.00
_cell.angle_gamma   90.00
#
_symmetry.space_group_name_H-M   'P 1'
#
loop_
_entity.id
_entity.type
_entity.pdbx_description
1 polymer ?
#
loop_
_entity_poly.entity_id
_entity_poly.type
_entity_poly.pdbx_seq_one_letter_code
_entity_poly.pdbx_strand_id
1 'polypeptide(L)'
;MSDVYADWESVIGLEVHVELNTKSKLFSCARNRFGDEPNTNISPVCTGMPGSLPVLNKEAVRKAILFGCAVQGEVALLSRFDRKSYFYPDSPRNFQITQFEHPIVRGGHVKAIVQGAERYFELAQAHIEDDAGMLKHFGEFAGVDYNRAGVPLIEIVSKPCMFCADDAVAYATALVSLLDYIGISDCNMEEGSVRFDVNVSVRPRGSEELRNKVEIKNMNSFAFMAQALEAERCRQIDAYLENPNKDPKTVIPGATYRWDPEKKKTVLMRLKERAEDYKYFIEPDLPVLQLTEAYINEIGTTLPELPYDKYQRYLHDYAIAEDIAAILIGDKHIANFFELAATECRNYRALSNWVTVEFAGRCKTQGKNLAFSGILPSSVAQLVNFIDKGVITGKIAKDLADMMMESPEKTPEAILKEHPEMLPMTDESALVAIIAEVLGANSQSVIDYKSGKTKALGFLVGQIMKRTQGKAPPNRVNELLLIELDK
;
A
#
# COMPACT_ATOMS: atom_id res chain seq x y z
N MET A 1 -16.44 -29.37 13.28
CA MET A 1 -15.95 -28.15 13.96
C MET A 1 -15.97 -26.91 13.05
N SER A 2 -16.17 -27.04 11.72
CA SER A 2 -16.26 -25.89 10.79
C SER A 2 -17.58 -25.12 10.85
N ASP A 3 -18.71 -25.81 11.11
CA ASP A 3 -20.03 -25.18 10.95
C ASP A 3 -20.36 -24.16 12.05
N VAL A 4 -19.91 -24.40 13.29
CA VAL A 4 -20.24 -23.52 14.43
C VAL A 4 -19.59 -22.14 14.30
N TYR A 5 -18.40 -22.03 13.71
CA TYR A 5 -17.77 -20.71 13.49
C TYR A 5 -18.39 -19.94 12.32
N ALA A 6 -19.11 -20.61 11.42
CA ALA A 6 -19.75 -19.98 10.27
C ALA A 6 -21.00 -19.18 10.67
N ASP A 7 -21.67 -19.59 11.75
CA ASP A 7 -22.83 -18.93 12.36
C ASP A 7 -22.49 -17.62 13.06
N TRP A 8 -21.21 -17.23 13.10
CA TRP A 8 -20.72 -16.00 13.71
C TRP A 8 -20.10 -15.09 12.66
N GLU A 9 -20.18 -13.80 12.91
CA GLU A 9 -19.48 -12.77 12.17
C GLU A 9 -18.66 -11.89 13.12
N SER A 10 -17.52 -11.40 12.62
CA SER A 10 -16.74 -10.40 13.33
C SER A 10 -17.36 -9.03 13.09
N VAL A 11 -17.17 -8.12 14.04
CA VAL A 11 -17.45 -6.70 13.90
C VAL A 11 -16.18 -5.96 14.27
N ILE A 12 -15.55 -5.36 13.26
CA ILE A 12 -14.21 -4.81 13.34
C ILE A 12 -14.25 -3.32 13.02
N GLY A 13 -13.51 -2.55 13.82
CA GLY A 13 -13.22 -1.14 13.57
C GLY A 13 -11.73 -0.88 13.81
N LEU A 14 -11.15 -0.07 12.95
CA LEU A 14 -9.74 0.35 13.02
C LEU A 14 -9.63 1.80 13.49
N GLU A 15 -8.64 2.02 14.35
CA GLU A 15 -8.13 3.33 14.77
C GLU A 15 -6.71 3.44 14.21
N VAL A 16 -6.48 4.44 13.36
CA VAL A 16 -5.24 4.56 12.58
C VAL A 16 -4.58 5.88 12.90
N HIS A 17 -3.38 5.84 13.47
CA HIS A 17 -2.59 7.04 13.74
C HIS A 17 -1.59 7.23 12.59
N VAL A 18 -1.60 8.40 11.99
CA VAL A 18 -0.78 8.72 10.82
C VAL A 18 0.06 9.96 11.12
N GLU A 19 1.38 9.82 11.10
CA GLU A 19 2.34 10.92 11.19
C GLU A 19 2.31 11.75 9.91
N LEU A 20 2.03 13.04 10.07
CA LEU A 20 2.03 13.97 8.95
C LEU A 20 3.47 14.38 8.62
N ASN A 21 3.87 14.27 7.35
CA ASN A 21 5.23 14.61 6.88
C ASN A 21 5.43 16.14 6.74
N THR A 22 5.17 16.90 7.81
CA THR A 22 5.42 18.35 7.90
C THR A 22 6.89 18.65 8.20
N LYS A 23 7.34 19.88 7.92
CA LYS A 23 8.72 20.31 8.24
C LYS A 23 8.94 20.56 9.74
N SER A 24 7.93 21.06 10.43
CA SER A 24 7.95 21.36 11.86
C SER A 24 6.85 20.61 12.59
N LYS A 25 7.00 20.50 13.91
CA LYS A 25 6.05 19.86 14.82
C LYS A 25 4.68 20.54 14.84
N LEU A 26 3.69 19.90 15.47
CA LEU A 26 2.29 20.36 15.43
C LEU A 26 2.09 21.68 16.16
N PHE A 27 2.74 21.84 17.31
CA PHE A 27 2.59 23.00 18.18
C PHE A 27 3.88 23.79 18.38
N SER A 28 4.93 23.49 17.62
CA SER A 28 6.28 24.05 17.80
C SER A 28 7.04 24.20 16.48
N CYS A 29 7.99 25.14 16.44
CA CYS A 29 8.94 25.31 15.34
C CYS A 29 10.06 24.25 15.29
N ALA A 30 10.14 23.36 16.27
CA ALA A 30 11.11 22.26 16.26
C ALA A 30 10.92 21.36 15.03
N ARG A 31 12.04 20.81 14.53
CA ARG A 31 12.06 19.96 13.34
C ARG A 31 11.25 18.68 13.56
N ASN A 32 10.48 18.30 12.56
CA ASN A 32 9.82 17.00 12.50
C ASN A 32 10.67 16.07 11.64
N ARG A 33 11.57 15.30 12.27
CA ARG A 33 12.49 14.40 11.58
C ARG A 33 12.79 13.18 12.45
N PHE A 34 12.63 12.01 11.85
CA PHE A 34 12.97 10.72 12.43
C PHE A 34 14.48 10.42 12.32
N GLY A 35 15.00 9.62 13.25
CA GLY A 35 16.34 9.03 13.18
C GLY A 35 17.51 9.89 13.66
N ASP A 36 17.29 11.15 14.05
CA ASP A 36 18.33 12.01 14.63
C ASP A 36 18.68 11.60 16.08
N GLU A 37 19.83 12.07 16.57
CA GLU A 37 20.31 11.84 17.94
C GLU A 37 19.25 12.21 18.99
N PRO A 38 19.08 11.43 20.09
CA PRO A 38 18.03 11.65 21.07
C PRO A 38 17.99 13.08 21.62
N ASN A 39 16.78 13.61 21.80
CA ASN A 39 16.52 14.94 22.38
C ASN A 39 17.21 16.13 21.65
N THR A 40 17.43 16.05 20.34
CA THR A 40 17.98 17.16 19.53
C THR A 40 16.92 17.93 18.76
N ASN A 41 15.79 17.30 18.42
CA ASN A 41 14.68 17.88 17.68
C ASN A 41 13.56 18.34 18.63
N ILE A 42 13.90 19.11 19.66
CA ILE A 42 12.98 19.52 20.74
C ILE A 42 12.91 21.04 20.90
N SER A 43 11.92 21.49 21.66
CA SER A 43 11.72 22.89 22.07
C SER A 43 11.08 22.93 23.45
N PRO A 44 11.02 24.10 24.13
CA PRO A 44 10.30 24.25 25.39
C PRO A 44 8.85 23.74 25.36
N VAL A 45 8.14 23.93 24.24
CA VAL A 45 6.77 23.44 24.05
C VAL A 45 6.73 21.91 23.99
N CYS A 46 7.69 21.30 23.28
CA CYS A 46 7.76 19.84 23.13
C CYS A 46 8.03 19.15 24.46
N THR A 47 8.77 19.79 25.36
CA THR A 47 9.13 19.23 26.68
C THR A 47 8.27 19.78 27.82
N GLY A 48 7.22 20.54 27.53
CA GLY A 48 6.31 21.07 28.55
C GLY A 48 6.97 22.00 29.57
N MET A 49 7.99 22.76 29.18
CA MET A 49 8.66 23.69 30.09
C MET A 49 7.66 24.75 30.62
N PRO A 50 7.81 25.18 31.90
CA PRO A 50 6.95 26.21 32.46
C PRO A 50 6.93 27.49 31.60
N GLY A 51 5.73 27.97 31.28
CA GLY A 51 5.51 29.17 30.47
C GLY A 51 5.55 28.96 28.95
N SER A 52 5.74 27.72 28.47
CA SER A 52 5.62 27.40 27.05
C SER A 52 4.16 27.34 26.60
N LEU A 53 3.87 27.83 25.39
CA LEU A 53 2.53 27.83 24.79
C LEU A 53 2.53 27.18 23.40
N PRO A 54 1.50 26.39 23.05
CA PRO A 54 1.40 25.75 21.75
C PRO A 54 1.07 26.74 20.62
N VAL A 55 1.64 26.53 19.44
CA VAL A 55 1.30 27.28 18.21
C VAL A 55 1.00 26.32 17.07
N LEU A 56 -0.27 26.27 16.65
CA LEU A 56 -0.77 25.31 15.67
C LEU A 56 -0.08 25.44 14.29
N ASN A 57 0.33 24.31 13.74
CA ASN A 57 0.94 24.19 12.43
C ASN A 57 -0.09 24.28 11.29
N LYS A 58 0.01 25.32 10.46
CA LYS A 58 -0.87 25.53 9.31
C LYS A 58 -0.84 24.38 8.29
N GLU A 59 0.33 23.77 8.07
CA GLU A 59 0.46 22.67 7.10
C GLU A 59 -0.19 21.39 7.61
N ALA A 60 -0.15 21.12 8.92
CA ALA A 60 -0.87 19.99 9.51
C ALA A 60 -2.39 20.12 9.29
N VAL A 61 -2.94 21.31 9.50
CA VAL A 61 -4.36 21.62 9.21
C VAL A 61 -4.67 21.45 7.73
N ARG A 62 -3.83 21.99 6.84
CA ARG A 62 -4.01 21.86 5.38
C ARG A 62 -4.08 20.40 4.95
N LYS A 63 -3.21 19.54 5.49
CA LYS A 63 -3.17 18.10 5.20
C LYS A 63 -4.38 17.34 5.74
N ALA A 64 -4.86 17.69 6.92
CA ALA A 64 -6.08 17.09 7.47
C ALA A 64 -7.33 17.48 6.67
N ILE A 65 -7.42 18.72 6.17
CA ILE A 65 -8.47 19.14 5.23
C ILE A 65 -8.37 18.33 3.93
N LEU A 66 -7.16 18.20 3.38
CA LEU A 66 -6.92 17.43 2.14
C LEU A 66 -7.38 15.98 2.31
N PHE A 67 -7.07 15.35 3.44
CA PHE A 67 -7.57 14.02 3.78
C PHE A 67 -9.10 13.99 3.83
N GLY A 68 -9.72 14.95 4.52
CA GLY A 68 -11.19 15.07 4.60
C GLY A 68 -11.84 15.15 3.21
N CYS A 69 -11.30 15.95 2.30
CA CYS A 69 -11.77 16.02 0.92
C CYS A 69 -11.58 14.68 0.18
N ALA A 70 -10.44 14.00 0.37
CA ALA A 70 -10.12 12.74 -0.29
C ALA A 70 -11.07 11.60 0.09
N VAL A 71 -11.49 11.55 1.36
CA VAL A 71 -12.45 10.55 1.86
C VAL A 71 -13.91 11.00 1.76
N GLN A 72 -14.15 12.15 1.13
CA GLN A 72 -15.50 12.75 1.03
C GLN A 72 -16.15 12.94 2.41
N GLY A 73 -15.34 13.26 3.42
CA GLY A 73 -15.79 13.60 4.76
C GLY A 73 -16.22 15.06 4.88
N GLU A 74 -17.02 15.36 5.88
CA GLU A 74 -17.42 16.72 6.24
C GLU A 74 -16.26 17.40 6.98
N VAL A 75 -15.62 18.39 6.35
CA VAL A 75 -14.60 19.22 7.00
C VAL A 75 -15.30 20.31 7.81
N ALA A 76 -15.03 20.34 9.12
CA ALA A 76 -15.70 21.27 10.03
C ALA A 76 -15.24 22.72 9.83
N LEU A 77 -16.18 23.66 9.65
CA LEU A 77 -15.87 25.10 9.61
C LEU A 77 -15.37 25.64 10.95
N LEU A 78 -15.75 24.97 12.04
CA LEU A 78 -15.29 25.27 13.40
C LEU A 78 -14.80 23.98 14.04
N SER A 79 -13.54 23.99 14.45
CA SER A 79 -12.89 22.88 15.12
C SER A 79 -12.11 23.40 16.32
N ARG A 80 -11.94 22.59 17.37
CA ARG A 80 -11.23 23.00 18.57
C ARG A 80 -10.31 21.89 19.07
N PHE A 81 -9.33 22.29 19.86
CA PHE A 81 -8.46 21.35 20.54
C PHE A 81 -8.89 21.16 21.99
N ASP A 82 -8.65 19.97 22.50
CA ASP A 82 -8.95 19.54 23.85
C ASP A 82 -7.70 18.86 24.43
N ARG A 83 -7.56 18.85 25.75
CA ARG A 83 -6.51 18.14 26.47
C ARG A 83 -6.99 16.76 26.88
N LYS A 84 -6.27 15.73 26.46
CA LYS A 84 -6.39 14.35 26.94
C LYS A 84 -5.37 14.13 28.05
N SER A 85 -5.83 14.13 29.30
CA SER A 85 -4.94 14.15 30.48
C SER A 85 -4.51 12.74 30.87
N TYR A 86 -3.21 12.48 30.92
CA TYR A 86 -2.65 11.23 31.43
C TYR A 86 -1.17 11.41 31.82
N PHE A 87 -0.75 10.69 32.86
CA PHE A 87 0.63 10.72 33.33
C PHE A 87 1.38 9.54 32.76
N TYR A 88 2.37 9.82 31.91
CA TYR A 88 3.29 8.80 31.42
C TYR A 88 4.63 9.45 31.07
N PRO A 89 5.79 8.79 31.27
CA PRO A 89 7.09 9.44 31.11
C PRO A 89 7.39 9.98 29.70
N ASP A 90 6.73 9.48 28.66
CA ASP A 90 6.87 10.01 27.29
C ASP A 90 5.94 11.20 26.98
N SER A 91 5.04 11.55 27.89
CA SER A 91 4.09 12.66 27.77
C SER A 91 4.55 13.81 28.67
N PRO A 92 5.44 14.70 28.19
CA PRO A 92 6.14 15.66 29.04
C PRO A 92 5.20 16.70 29.68
N ARG A 93 4.06 16.98 29.04
CA ARG A 93 3.04 17.90 29.58
C ARG A 93 2.06 17.20 30.54
N ASN A 94 2.10 15.87 30.64
CA ASN A 94 1.07 15.03 31.27
C ASN A 94 -0.34 15.20 30.66
N PHE A 95 -0.39 15.71 29.43
CA PHE A 95 -1.56 15.72 28.58
C PHE A 95 -1.13 15.78 27.11
N GLN A 96 -1.93 15.15 26.27
CA GLN A 96 -1.86 15.25 24.81
C GLN A 96 -2.87 16.30 24.35
N ILE A 97 -2.49 17.12 23.37
CA ILE A 97 -3.43 18.06 22.74
C ILE A 97 -4.01 17.33 21.53
N THR A 98 -5.33 17.12 21.54
CA THR A 98 -6.09 16.35 20.54
C THR A 98 -7.40 17.07 20.23
N GLN A 99 -8.35 16.45 19.52
CA GLN A 99 -9.69 16.98 19.33
C GLN A 99 -10.71 15.91 19.71
N PHE A 100 -11.60 16.23 20.65
CA PHE A 100 -12.56 15.26 21.17
C PHE A 100 -13.96 15.50 20.59
N GLU A 101 -14.60 16.64 20.92
CA GLU A 101 -15.99 16.90 20.49
C GLU A 101 -16.10 17.53 19.10
N HIS A 102 -15.07 18.27 18.66
CA HIS A 102 -15.07 19.02 17.41
C HIS A 102 -13.88 18.62 16.51
N PRO A 103 -13.83 17.35 16.05
CA PRO A 103 -12.81 16.89 15.13
C PRO A 103 -12.86 17.70 13.82
N ILE A 104 -11.72 17.81 13.15
CA ILE A 104 -11.63 18.56 11.89
C ILE A 104 -12.37 17.88 10.74
N VAL A 105 -12.47 16.54 10.73
CA VAL A 105 -13.18 15.76 9.70
C VAL A 105 -14.19 14.83 10.37
N ARG A 106 -15.41 14.79 9.86
CA ARG A 106 -16.49 13.88 10.30
C ARG A 106 -16.99 13.05 9.13
N GLY A 107 -17.24 11.76 9.37
CA GLY A 107 -17.74 10.87 8.33
C GLY A 107 -16.75 10.69 7.17
N GLY A 108 -17.29 10.32 6.01
CA GLY A 108 -16.52 9.94 4.82
C GLY A 108 -16.37 8.42 4.70
N HIS A 109 -15.70 7.98 3.64
CA HIS A 109 -15.50 6.57 3.36
C HIS A 109 -14.19 6.31 2.64
N VAL A 110 -13.67 5.09 2.82
CA VAL A 110 -12.55 4.55 2.05
C VAL A 110 -13.08 3.46 1.14
N LYS A 111 -12.76 3.54 -0.15
CA LYS A 111 -13.08 2.51 -1.14
C LYS A 111 -11.97 1.48 -1.21
N ALA A 112 -12.30 0.20 -1.19
CA ALA A 112 -11.35 -0.87 -1.46
C ALA A 112 -11.99 -2.02 -2.23
N ILE A 113 -11.14 -2.84 -2.86
CA ILE A 113 -11.57 -4.10 -3.48
C ILE A 113 -11.35 -5.23 -2.47
N VAL A 114 -12.42 -5.96 -2.17
CA VAL A 114 -12.39 -7.16 -1.32
C VAL A 114 -12.90 -8.33 -2.12
N GLN A 115 -12.04 -9.34 -2.33
CA GLN A 115 -12.38 -10.55 -3.08
C GLN A 115 -13.00 -10.27 -4.47
N GLY A 116 -12.49 -9.25 -5.17
CA GLY A 116 -12.97 -8.82 -6.49
C GLY A 116 -14.22 -7.95 -6.49
N ALA A 117 -14.78 -7.62 -5.32
CA ALA A 117 -15.93 -6.73 -5.20
C ALA A 117 -15.53 -5.38 -4.58
N GLU A 118 -16.10 -4.29 -5.08
CA GLU A 118 -15.95 -2.97 -4.46
C GLU A 118 -16.70 -2.93 -3.13
N ARG A 119 -16.02 -2.41 -2.10
CA ARG A 119 -16.60 -2.16 -0.78
C ARG A 119 -16.28 -0.75 -0.31
N TYR A 120 -17.21 -0.21 0.46
CA TYR A 120 -17.14 1.12 1.07
C TYR A 120 -17.02 0.93 2.59
N PHE A 121 -15.95 1.47 3.16
CA PHE A 121 -15.71 1.44 4.60
C PHE A 121 -15.90 2.83 5.18
N GLU A 122 -16.91 2.95 6.03
CA GLU A 122 -17.32 4.22 6.60
C GLU A 122 -16.35 4.69 7.69
N LEU A 123 -16.04 5.99 7.66
CA LEU A 123 -15.31 6.67 8.71
C LEU A 123 -16.27 7.26 9.74
N ALA A 124 -15.87 7.27 11.00
CA ALA A 124 -16.57 8.01 12.05
C ALA A 124 -16.06 9.46 12.06
N GLN A 125 -14.75 9.63 12.15
CA GLN A 125 -14.08 10.94 12.19
C GLN A 125 -12.59 10.80 11.89
N ALA A 126 -11.96 11.95 11.65
CA ALA A 126 -10.52 12.08 11.79
C ALA A 126 -10.16 13.40 12.49
N HIS A 127 -9.25 13.34 13.45
CA HIS A 127 -8.83 14.47 14.27
C HIS A 127 -7.32 14.64 14.30
N ILE A 128 -6.89 15.88 14.55
CA ILE A 128 -5.48 16.24 14.66
C ILE A 128 -5.03 16.12 16.13
N GLU A 129 -3.91 15.47 16.37
CA GLU A 129 -3.30 15.41 17.68
C GLU A 129 -1.78 15.40 17.61
N ASP A 130 -1.10 15.62 18.73
CA ASP A 130 0.34 15.46 18.79
C ASP A 130 0.79 14.12 19.37
N ASP A 131 1.88 13.57 18.86
CA ASP A 131 2.44 12.32 19.37
C ASP A 131 3.22 12.53 20.68
N ALA A 132 3.33 11.44 21.43
CA ALA A 132 4.19 11.34 22.60
C ALA A 132 5.66 11.09 22.21
N GLY A 133 6.55 11.21 23.19
CA GLY A 133 7.93 10.79 23.08
C GLY A 133 8.08 9.27 22.88
N MET A 134 9.31 8.80 22.89
CA MET A 134 9.65 7.39 22.82
C MET A 134 10.32 6.94 24.13
N LEU A 135 9.94 5.76 24.62
CA LEU A 135 10.59 5.10 25.74
C LEU A 135 11.46 3.94 25.24
N LYS A 136 12.72 3.92 25.67
CA LYS A 136 13.65 2.81 25.45
C LYS A 136 13.97 2.17 26.79
N HIS A 137 13.68 0.87 26.94
CA HIS A 137 13.94 0.13 28.17
C HIS A 137 15.35 -0.46 28.19
N PHE A 138 16.11 -0.15 29.23
CA PHE A 138 17.49 -0.60 29.48
C PHE A 138 17.54 -1.37 30.79
N GLY A 139 17.03 -2.60 30.80
CA GLY A 139 17.03 -3.48 31.98
C GLY A 139 16.26 -2.90 33.17
N GLU A 140 16.96 -2.14 34.02
CA GLU A 140 16.44 -1.56 35.26
C GLU A 140 15.88 -0.14 35.12
N PHE A 141 16.15 0.55 34.02
CA PHE A 141 15.65 1.91 33.78
C PHE A 141 15.10 2.07 32.37
N ALA A 142 14.40 3.18 32.12
CA ALA A 142 13.97 3.58 30.78
C ALA A 142 14.58 4.95 30.44
N GLY A 143 15.11 5.07 29.23
CA GLY A 143 15.51 6.35 28.65
C GLY A 143 14.33 6.95 27.89
N VAL A 144 14.15 8.27 28.03
CA VAL A 144 13.12 9.04 27.33
C VAL A 144 13.75 9.84 26.20
N ASP A 145 13.19 9.71 25.01
CA ASP A 145 13.54 10.51 23.85
C ASP A 145 12.34 11.33 23.38
N TYR A 146 12.41 12.64 23.55
CA TYR A 146 11.35 13.59 23.18
C TYR A 146 11.46 14.09 21.73
N ASN A 147 12.35 13.54 20.91
CA ASN A 147 12.40 13.86 19.48
C ASN A 147 11.05 13.67 18.79
N ARG A 148 10.26 12.66 19.19
CA ARG A 148 8.90 12.42 18.66
C ARG A 148 7.80 13.22 19.35
N ALA A 149 8.04 13.73 20.57
CA ALA A 149 7.02 14.50 21.29
C ALA A 149 6.64 15.77 20.52
N GLY A 150 5.35 15.92 20.20
CA GLY A 150 4.84 17.05 19.42
C GLY A 150 4.75 16.79 17.91
N VAL A 151 5.13 15.61 17.41
CA VAL A 151 4.96 15.26 15.97
C VAL A 151 3.47 15.34 15.61
N PRO A 152 3.08 15.93 14.47
CA PRO A 152 1.67 16.01 14.10
C PRO A 152 1.14 14.65 13.66
N LEU A 153 0.02 14.26 14.25
CA LEU A 153 -0.76 13.09 13.88
C LEU A 153 -2.12 13.50 13.35
N ILE A 154 -2.64 12.66 12.44
CA ILE A 154 -4.08 12.52 12.25
C ILE A 154 -4.48 11.13 12.75
N GLU A 155 -5.43 11.07 13.68
CA GLU A 155 -6.07 9.82 14.09
C GLU A 155 -7.33 9.65 13.25
N ILE A 156 -7.44 8.53 12.54
CA ILE A 156 -8.53 8.20 11.65
C ILE A 156 -9.29 7.02 12.26
N VAL A 157 -10.56 7.26 12.60
CA VAL A 157 -11.41 6.27 13.26
C VAL A 157 -12.46 5.79 12.29
N SER A 158 -12.48 4.50 11.99
CA SER A 158 -13.54 3.88 11.19
C SER A 158 -14.77 3.53 12.04
N LYS A 159 -15.94 3.46 11.38
CA LYS A 159 -17.12 2.80 11.96
C LYS A 159 -16.87 1.28 12.05
N PRO A 160 -17.57 0.56 12.94
CA PRO A 160 -17.47 -0.90 13.05
C PRO A 160 -18.16 -1.60 11.86
N CYS A 161 -17.60 -1.45 10.66
CA CYS A 161 -18.20 -1.84 9.37
C CYS A 161 -17.40 -2.92 8.61
N MET A 162 -16.36 -3.48 9.23
CA MET A 162 -15.57 -4.57 8.67
C MET A 162 -15.98 -5.89 9.32
N PHE A 163 -16.26 -6.93 8.55
CA PHE A 163 -16.88 -8.16 9.06
C PHE A 163 -15.97 -9.40 9.00
N CYS A 164 -14.79 -9.26 8.38
CA CYS A 164 -13.77 -10.29 8.36
C CYS A 164 -12.35 -9.68 8.33
N ALA A 165 -11.33 -10.53 8.46
CA ALA A 165 -9.93 -10.11 8.36
C ALA A 165 -9.59 -9.50 7.00
N ASP A 166 -10.15 -10.03 5.91
CA ASP A 166 -9.92 -9.53 4.54
C ASP A 166 -10.43 -8.09 4.39
N ASP A 167 -11.58 -7.76 4.99
CA ASP A 167 -12.12 -6.38 5.01
C ASP A 167 -11.13 -5.42 5.69
N ALA A 168 -10.64 -5.80 6.87
CA ALA A 168 -9.73 -4.96 7.64
C ALA A 168 -8.40 -4.72 6.91
N VAL A 169 -7.84 -5.76 6.29
CA VAL A 169 -6.61 -5.66 5.51
C VAL A 169 -6.82 -4.82 4.25
N ALA A 170 -7.92 -5.03 3.52
CA ALA A 170 -8.23 -4.24 2.33
C ALA A 170 -8.45 -2.76 2.66
N TYR A 171 -9.17 -2.46 3.74
CA TYR A 171 -9.31 -1.09 4.25
C TYR A 171 -7.95 -0.49 4.61
N ALA A 172 -7.14 -1.18 5.41
CA ALA A 172 -5.85 -0.67 5.85
C ALA A 172 -4.90 -0.41 4.68
N THR A 173 -4.88 -1.30 3.69
CA THR A 173 -4.09 -1.16 2.46
C THR A 173 -4.58 0.02 1.62
N ALA A 174 -5.90 0.14 1.41
CA ALA A 174 -6.48 1.23 0.64
C ALA A 174 -6.27 2.59 1.31
N LEU A 175 -6.39 2.66 2.64
CA LEU A 175 -6.13 3.88 3.40
C LEU A 175 -4.66 4.29 3.29
N VAL A 176 -3.72 3.38 3.46
CA VAL A 176 -2.27 3.66 3.31
C VAL A 176 -1.94 4.17 1.90
N SER A 177 -2.48 3.51 0.88
CA SER A 177 -2.32 3.95 -0.51
C SER A 177 -2.92 5.34 -0.74
N LEU A 178 -4.11 5.61 -0.19
CA LEU A 178 -4.74 6.93 -0.27
C LEU A 178 -3.85 8.03 0.34
N LEU A 179 -3.34 7.81 1.56
CA LEU A 179 -2.51 8.74 2.32
C LEU A 179 -1.20 9.08 1.59
N ASP A 180 -0.55 8.08 1.01
CA ASP A 180 0.67 8.25 0.19
C ASP A 180 0.38 9.04 -1.10
N TYR A 181 -0.70 8.71 -1.80
CA TYR A 181 -1.09 9.40 -3.03
C TYR A 181 -1.35 10.89 -2.81
N ILE A 182 -2.13 11.24 -1.78
CA ILE A 182 -2.38 12.65 -1.42
C ILE A 182 -1.16 13.33 -0.76
N GLY A 183 -0.12 12.56 -0.42
CA GLY A 183 1.18 13.08 0.01
C GLY A 183 1.17 13.71 1.40
N ILE A 184 0.33 13.21 2.31
CA ILE A 184 0.24 13.76 3.68
C ILE A 184 1.13 13.04 4.69
N SER A 185 1.57 11.82 4.38
CA SER A 185 2.46 10.98 5.20
C SER A 185 3.37 10.16 4.29
N ASP A 186 4.55 9.77 4.80
CA ASP A 186 5.48 8.88 4.10
C ASP A 186 5.04 7.40 4.21
N CYS A 187 4.04 7.11 5.05
CA CYS A 187 3.37 5.81 5.16
C CYS A 187 4.28 4.60 5.44
N ASN A 188 5.49 4.84 5.96
CA ASN A 188 6.42 3.81 6.40
C ASN A 188 5.98 3.20 7.75
N MET A 189 5.44 1.99 7.71
CA MET A 189 5.02 1.24 8.89
C MET A 189 6.21 0.76 9.75
N GLU A 190 7.40 0.56 9.17
CA GLU A 190 8.59 0.13 9.92
C GLU A 190 9.14 1.25 10.82
N GLU A 191 9.10 2.49 10.31
CA GLU A 191 9.45 3.70 11.06
C GLU A 191 8.34 4.15 12.02
N GLY A 192 7.15 3.54 11.93
CA GLY A 192 6.00 3.84 12.79
C GLY A 192 5.16 5.04 12.38
N SER A 193 5.36 5.55 11.16
CA SER A 193 4.61 6.69 10.63
C SER A 193 3.12 6.39 10.41
N VAL A 194 2.74 5.10 10.32
CA VAL A 194 1.34 4.65 10.36
C VAL A 194 1.23 3.51 11.37
N ARG A 195 0.32 3.66 12.31
CA ARG A 195 0.05 2.68 13.38
C ARG A 195 -1.42 2.30 13.37
N PHE A 196 -1.68 1.00 13.45
CA PHE A 196 -3.03 0.45 13.49
C PHE A 196 -3.33 -0.17 14.85
N ASP A 197 -4.41 0.30 15.46
CA ASP A 197 -5.06 -0.32 16.60
C ASP A 197 -6.40 -0.92 16.14
N VAL A 198 -6.56 -2.23 16.40
CA VAL A 198 -7.67 -3.01 15.86
C VAL A 198 -8.67 -3.32 16.96
N ASN A 199 -9.89 -2.83 16.80
CA ASN A 199 -11.00 -3.15 17.68
C ASN A 199 -11.81 -4.31 17.08
N VAL A 200 -11.99 -5.40 17.84
CA VAL A 200 -12.74 -6.57 17.36
C VAL A 200 -13.73 -7.08 18.41
N SER A 201 -14.93 -7.39 17.93
CA SER A 201 -15.97 -8.13 18.63
C SER A 201 -16.53 -9.20 17.69
N VAL A 202 -17.25 -10.19 18.23
CA VAL A 202 -17.98 -11.19 17.44
C VAL A 202 -19.44 -11.25 17.86
N ARG A 203 -20.33 -11.53 16.91
CA ARG A 203 -21.76 -11.72 17.16
C ARG A 203 -22.32 -12.85 16.28
N PRO A 204 -23.47 -13.45 16.65
CA PRO A 204 -24.17 -14.37 15.77
C PRO A 204 -24.58 -13.65 14.48
N ARG A 205 -24.41 -14.33 13.34
CA ARG A 205 -24.70 -13.80 12.02
C ARG A 205 -26.16 -13.36 11.93
N GLY A 206 -26.39 -12.15 11.41
CA GLY A 206 -27.73 -11.55 11.29
C GLY A 206 -28.24 -10.86 12.57
N SER A 207 -27.51 -10.89 13.68
CA SER A 207 -27.79 -10.03 14.83
C SER A 207 -27.28 -8.62 14.60
N GLU A 208 -28.03 -7.59 14.99
CA GLU A 208 -27.55 -6.20 14.99
C GLU A 208 -26.91 -5.79 16.32
N GLU A 209 -27.07 -6.58 17.38
CA GLU A 209 -26.57 -6.22 18.72
C GLU A 209 -25.04 -6.26 18.78
N LEU A 210 -24.44 -5.12 19.12
CA LEU A 210 -23.01 -5.02 19.39
C LEU A 210 -22.68 -5.56 20.79
N ARG A 211 -21.62 -6.37 20.86
CA ARG A 211 -21.07 -6.91 22.11
C ARG A 211 -19.81 -6.14 22.51
N ASN A 212 -19.27 -6.47 23.68
CA ASN A 212 -18.00 -5.90 24.10
C ASN A 212 -16.90 -6.19 23.09
N LYS A 213 -16.02 -5.20 22.92
CA LYS A 213 -14.87 -5.27 22.02
C LYS A 213 -13.59 -5.40 22.82
N VAL A 214 -12.60 -6.04 22.21
CA VAL A 214 -11.20 -5.93 22.64
C VAL A 214 -10.46 -5.06 21.65
N GLU A 215 -9.37 -4.47 22.12
CA GLU A 215 -8.46 -3.64 21.32
C GLU A 215 -7.11 -4.35 21.23
N ILE A 216 -6.62 -4.60 20.02
CA ILE A 216 -5.30 -5.15 19.75
C ILE A 216 -4.41 -4.00 19.28
N LYS A 217 -3.41 -3.63 20.08
CA LYS A 217 -2.54 -2.48 19.79
C LYS A 217 -1.31 -2.82 18.95
N ASN A 218 -0.78 -1.81 18.27
CA ASN A 218 0.52 -1.81 17.58
C ASN A 218 0.65 -2.88 16.48
N MET A 219 -0.33 -2.91 15.56
CA MET A 219 -0.28 -3.81 14.41
C MET A 219 0.59 -3.22 13.30
N ASN A 220 1.86 -3.66 13.27
CA ASN A 220 2.88 -3.16 12.32
C ASN A 220 2.93 -3.96 11.00
N SER A 221 2.02 -4.91 10.76
CA SER A 221 1.98 -5.71 9.53
C SER A 221 0.56 -6.15 9.21
N PHE A 222 0.16 -6.03 7.94
CA PHE A 222 -1.14 -6.52 7.46
C PHE A 222 -1.29 -8.04 7.61
N ALA A 223 -0.21 -8.80 7.44
CA ALA A 223 -0.22 -10.25 7.65
C ALA A 223 -0.46 -10.60 9.13
N PHE A 224 0.14 -9.84 10.05
CA PHE A 224 -0.11 -10.01 11.48
C PHE A 224 -1.51 -9.52 11.86
N MET A 225 -2.02 -8.46 11.22
CA MET A 225 -3.39 -7.98 11.40
C MET A 225 -4.40 -9.09 11.09
N ALA A 226 -4.29 -9.73 9.93
CA ALA A 226 -5.18 -10.83 9.55
C ALA A 226 -5.12 -12.00 10.54
N GLN A 227 -3.90 -12.42 10.93
CA GLN A 227 -3.71 -13.51 11.88
C GLN A 227 -4.26 -13.19 13.28
N ALA A 228 -4.04 -11.96 13.76
CA ALA A 228 -4.51 -11.51 15.06
C ALA A 228 -6.04 -11.44 15.12
N LEU A 229 -6.67 -10.91 14.06
CA LEU A 229 -8.12 -10.86 13.92
C LEU A 229 -8.73 -12.26 13.92
N GLU A 230 -8.15 -13.20 13.18
CA GLU A 230 -8.67 -14.55 13.11
C GLU A 230 -8.49 -15.32 14.42
N ALA A 231 -7.32 -15.19 15.06
CA ALA A 231 -7.07 -15.80 16.36
C ALA A 231 -8.02 -15.26 17.44
N GLU A 232 -8.25 -13.94 17.44
CA GLU A 232 -9.14 -13.29 18.40
C GLU A 232 -10.61 -13.61 18.13
N ARG A 233 -11.01 -13.71 16.85
CA ARG A 233 -12.35 -14.18 16.45
C ARG A 233 -12.64 -15.56 17.04
N CYS A 234 -11.74 -16.53 16.83
CA CYS A 234 -11.89 -17.87 17.38
C CYS A 234 -11.96 -17.85 18.91
N ARG A 235 -11.04 -17.13 19.57
CA ARG A 235 -11.00 -17.01 21.03
C ARG A 235 -12.30 -16.46 21.62
N GLN A 236 -12.88 -15.43 21.01
CA GLN A 236 -14.13 -14.85 21.51
C GLN A 236 -15.32 -15.78 21.28
N ILE A 237 -15.40 -16.44 20.12
CA ILE A 237 -16.44 -17.42 19.82
C ILE A 237 -16.39 -18.57 20.84
N ASP A 238 -15.20 -19.14 21.08
CA ASP A 238 -15.02 -20.21 22.07
C ASP A 238 -15.50 -19.77 23.46
N ALA A 239 -15.13 -18.56 23.90
CA ALA A 239 -15.56 -18.03 25.19
C ALA A 239 -17.09 -17.89 25.30
N TYR A 240 -17.78 -17.50 24.22
CA TYR A 240 -19.25 -17.46 24.20
C TYR A 240 -19.88 -18.85 24.20
N LEU A 241 -19.31 -19.80 23.46
CA LEU A 241 -19.80 -21.18 23.39
C LEU A 241 -19.62 -21.92 24.72
N GLU A 242 -18.54 -21.65 25.45
CA GLU A 242 -18.28 -22.19 26.79
C GLU A 242 -19.18 -21.56 27.88
N ASN A 243 -19.74 -20.37 27.62
CA ASN A 243 -20.56 -19.62 28.59
C ASN A 243 -21.95 -19.25 28.03
N PRO A 244 -22.77 -20.22 27.56
CA PRO A 244 -24.02 -19.92 26.86
C PRO A 244 -25.10 -19.26 27.73
N ASN A 245 -25.00 -19.40 29.06
CA ASN A 245 -25.99 -18.88 30.01
C ASN A 245 -25.58 -17.54 30.68
N LYS A 246 -24.41 -16.98 30.34
CA LYS A 246 -23.98 -15.68 30.86
C LYS A 246 -24.46 -14.56 29.94
N ASP A 247 -24.67 -13.38 30.51
CA ASP A 247 -24.92 -12.17 29.71
C ASP A 247 -23.75 -11.97 28.73
N PRO A 248 -23.99 -11.95 27.40
CA PRO A 248 -22.95 -11.74 26.40
C PRO A 248 -22.11 -10.50 26.63
N LYS A 249 -22.64 -9.46 27.28
CA LYS A 249 -21.90 -8.22 27.62
C LYS A 249 -20.90 -8.39 28.76
N THR A 250 -20.89 -9.56 29.41
CA THR A 250 -19.99 -9.85 30.54
C THR A 250 -18.97 -10.92 30.23
N VAL A 251 -19.20 -11.74 29.19
CA VAL A 251 -18.32 -12.86 28.81
C VAL A 251 -16.95 -12.36 28.39
N ILE A 252 -16.92 -11.31 27.56
CA ILE A 252 -15.68 -10.66 27.12
C ILE A 252 -15.57 -9.32 27.85
N PRO A 253 -14.63 -9.14 28.79
CA PRO A 253 -14.36 -7.84 29.37
C PRO A 253 -13.65 -6.94 28.36
N GLY A 254 -13.93 -5.64 28.42
CA GLY A 254 -13.16 -4.65 27.66
C GLY A 254 -11.68 -4.72 28.08
N ALA A 255 -10.79 -4.92 27.11
CA ALA A 255 -9.39 -5.16 27.38
C ALA A 255 -8.50 -4.73 26.21
N THR A 256 -7.24 -4.45 26.53
CA THR A 256 -6.20 -4.18 25.55
C THR A 256 -5.26 -5.38 25.48
N TYR A 257 -5.03 -5.87 24.27
CA TYR A 257 -4.17 -6.99 23.93
C TYR A 257 -3.02 -6.52 23.04
N ARG A 258 -1.96 -7.34 23.00
CA ARG A 258 -0.93 -7.29 21.96
C ARG A 258 -0.92 -8.60 21.19
N TRP A 259 -0.47 -8.55 19.95
CA TRP A 259 -0.20 -9.75 19.15
C TRP A 259 1.19 -10.32 19.49
N ASP A 260 1.28 -11.63 19.73
CA ASP A 260 2.54 -12.38 19.87
C ASP A 260 2.76 -13.22 18.58
N PRO A 261 3.65 -12.80 17.66
CA PRO A 261 3.86 -13.49 16.39
C PRO A 261 4.40 -14.91 16.53
N GLU A 262 5.19 -15.19 17.59
CA GLU A 262 5.79 -16.50 17.82
C GLU A 262 4.73 -17.49 18.30
N LYS A 263 3.89 -17.06 19.24
CA LYS A 263 2.80 -17.90 19.78
C LYS A 263 1.55 -17.91 18.92
N LYS A 264 1.45 -16.99 17.95
CA LYS A 264 0.27 -16.74 17.12
C LYS A 264 -1.00 -16.55 17.95
N LYS A 265 -0.90 -15.77 19.03
CA LYS A 265 -2.02 -15.52 19.97
C LYS A 265 -2.04 -14.07 20.43
N THR A 266 -3.23 -13.60 20.79
CA THR A 266 -3.41 -12.36 21.51
C THR A 266 -3.04 -12.55 22.98
N VAL A 267 -2.21 -11.66 23.51
CA VAL A 267 -1.75 -11.66 24.90
C VAL A 267 -2.34 -10.45 25.60
N LEU A 268 -3.05 -10.69 26.70
CA LEU A 268 -3.67 -9.65 27.51
C LEU A 268 -2.58 -8.71 28.06
N MET A 269 -2.74 -7.41 27.85
CA MET A 269 -1.89 -6.39 28.47
C MET A 269 -2.56 -5.80 29.71
N ARG A 270 -3.81 -5.34 29.55
CA ARG A 270 -4.58 -4.70 30.63
C ARG A 270 -6.07 -4.91 30.45
N LEU A 271 -6.79 -5.03 31.58
CA LEU A 271 -8.25 -4.98 31.63
C LEU A 271 -8.69 -3.52 31.77
N LYS A 272 -9.73 -3.12 31.05
CA LYS A 272 -10.35 -1.80 31.19
C LYS A 272 -11.34 -1.89 32.36
N GLU A 273 -10.85 -1.72 33.59
CA GLU A 273 -11.69 -1.79 34.80
C GLU A 273 -12.68 -0.61 34.91
N ARG A 274 -12.35 0.53 34.27
CA ARG A 274 -13.21 1.71 34.05
C ARG A 274 -12.86 2.30 32.68
N ALA A 275 -13.77 3.04 32.04
CA ALA A 275 -13.34 3.96 31.00
C ALA A 275 -12.30 4.90 31.62
N GLU A 276 -11.08 4.94 31.08
CA GLU A 276 -10.05 5.85 31.60
C GLU A 276 -10.63 7.26 31.52
N ASP A 277 -10.86 7.87 32.68
CA ASP A 277 -11.30 9.26 32.77
C ASP A 277 -10.09 10.13 32.43
N TYR A 278 -9.85 10.29 31.13
CA TYR A 278 -8.83 11.19 30.58
C TYR A 278 -9.12 12.66 30.86
N LYS A 279 -10.24 12.98 31.54
CA LYS A 279 -10.65 14.34 31.91
C LYS A 279 -10.49 15.28 30.73
N TYR A 280 -11.18 15.00 29.63
CA TYR A 280 -11.15 15.87 28.47
C TYR A 280 -11.70 17.25 28.84
N PHE A 281 -10.97 18.29 28.47
CA PHE A 281 -11.44 19.68 28.54
C PHE A 281 -10.78 20.51 27.44
N ILE A 282 -11.38 21.65 27.12
CA ILE A 282 -10.93 22.54 26.05
C ILE A 282 -9.49 22.99 26.31
N GLU A 283 -8.63 22.98 25.30
CA GLU A 283 -7.28 23.56 25.35
C GLU A 283 -7.39 25.09 25.38
N PRO A 284 -7.18 25.76 26.55
CA PRO A 284 -7.37 27.20 26.65
C PRO A 284 -6.29 28.02 25.92
N ASP A 285 -5.12 27.43 25.66
CA ASP A 285 -3.98 28.13 25.06
C ASP A 285 -4.11 28.22 23.52
N LEU A 286 -5.07 27.50 22.92
CA LEU A 286 -5.35 27.55 21.48
C LEU A 286 -6.74 28.13 21.23
N PRO A 287 -6.86 29.15 20.36
CA PRO A 287 -8.16 29.62 19.92
C PRO A 287 -8.87 28.55 19.07
N VAL A 288 -10.20 28.68 18.96
CA VAL A 288 -11.00 27.86 18.05
C VAL A 288 -10.48 28.02 16.62
N LEU A 289 -10.25 26.90 15.93
CA LEU A 289 -9.88 26.88 14.53
C LEU A 289 -11.11 27.19 13.69
N GLN A 290 -11.07 28.33 12.99
CA GLN A 290 -12.11 28.76 12.06
C GLN A 290 -11.62 28.61 10.62
N LEU A 291 -12.32 27.77 9.86
CA LEU A 291 -12.07 27.52 8.44
C LEU A 291 -13.17 28.18 7.60
N THR A 292 -12.82 28.59 6.38
CA THR A 292 -13.80 29.09 5.40
C THR A 292 -14.02 28.04 4.33
N GLU A 293 -15.23 27.98 3.78
CA GLU A 293 -15.54 27.10 2.64
C GLU A 293 -14.61 27.36 1.45
N ALA A 294 -14.28 28.64 1.20
CA ALA A 294 -13.35 29.02 0.13
C ALA A 294 -11.97 28.36 0.31
N TYR A 295 -11.44 28.32 1.54
CA TYR A 295 -10.15 27.69 1.82
C TYR A 295 -10.22 26.16 1.72
N ILE A 296 -11.32 25.55 2.16
CA ILE A 296 -11.54 24.09 2.02
C ILE A 296 -11.62 23.72 0.54
N ASN A 297 -12.38 24.47 -0.25
CA ASN A 297 -12.52 24.24 -1.68
C ASN A 297 -11.18 24.43 -2.42
N GLU A 298 -10.42 25.48 -2.09
CA GLU A 298 -9.08 25.70 -2.62
C GLU A 298 -8.19 24.47 -2.40
N ILE A 299 -8.13 23.96 -1.17
CA ILE A 299 -7.36 22.74 -0.84
C ILE A 299 -7.90 21.53 -1.61
N GLY A 300 -9.22 21.36 -1.70
CA GLY A 300 -9.85 20.27 -2.44
C GLY A 300 -9.44 20.23 -3.91
N THR A 301 -9.23 21.38 -4.56
CA THR A 301 -8.73 21.43 -5.96
C THR A 301 -7.29 20.94 -6.13
N THR A 302 -6.52 20.82 -5.04
CA THR A 302 -5.14 20.30 -5.08
C THR A 302 -5.07 18.78 -4.95
N LEU A 303 -6.21 18.10 -4.79
CA LEU A 303 -6.25 16.64 -4.72
C LEU A 303 -5.72 16.03 -6.03
N PRO A 304 -4.76 15.09 -5.95
CA PRO A 304 -4.40 14.29 -7.10
C PRO A 304 -5.53 13.31 -7.42
N GLU A 305 -5.44 12.69 -8.59
CA GLU A 305 -6.26 11.51 -8.89
C GLU A 305 -6.04 10.42 -7.83
N LEU A 306 -7.12 10.00 -7.19
CA LEU A 306 -7.06 9.04 -6.10
C LEU A 306 -6.74 7.63 -6.61
N PRO A 307 -6.14 6.75 -5.79
CA PRO A 307 -5.72 5.41 -6.23
C PRO A 307 -6.84 4.60 -6.87
N TYR A 308 -8.05 4.63 -6.30
CA TYR A 308 -9.20 3.90 -6.81
C TYR A 308 -9.67 4.43 -8.18
N ASP A 309 -9.73 5.75 -8.35
CA ASP A 309 -10.13 6.37 -9.61
C ASP A 309 -9.10 6.08 -10.71
N LYS A 310 -7.81 6.13 -10.35
CA LYS A 310 -6.70 5.73 -11.22
C LYS A 310 -6.79 4.25 -11.61
N TYR A 311 -7.11 3.38 -10.66
CA TYR A 311 -7.35 1.95 -10.92
C TYR A 311 -8.47 1.75 -11.95
N GLN A 312 -9.63 2.39 -11.75
CA GLN A 312 -10.73 2.32 -12.70
C GLN A 312 -10.34 2.82 -14.09
N ARG A 313 -9.57 3.91 -14.15
CA ARG A 313 -9.07 4.43 -15.42
C ARG A 313 -8.12 3.44 -16.11
N TYR A 314 -7.26 2.75 -15.38
CA TYR A 314 -6.38 1.74 -15.96
C TYR A 314 -7.15 0.55 -16.57
N LEU A 315 -8.28 0.17 -15.96
CA LEU A 315 -9.14 -0.86 -16.52
C LEU A 315 -9.86 -0.38 -17.78
N HIS A 316 -10.48 0.80 -17.73
CA HIS A 316 -11.34 1.28 -18.82
C HIS A 316 -10.58 1.90 -19.98
N ASP A 317 -9.65 2.82 -19.69
CA ASP A 317 -8.96 3.61 -20.73
C ASP A 317 -7.75 2.86 -21.29
N TYR A 318 -7.09 2.04 -20.46
CA TYR A 318 -5.88 1.30 -20.86
C TYR A 318 -6.11 -0.20 -21.09
N ALA A 319 -7.30 -0.73 -20.77
CA ALA A 319 -7.63 -2.16 -20.90
C ALA A 319 -6.62 -3.09 -20.19
N ILE A 320 -6.08 -2.65 -19.05
CA ILE A 320 -5.16 -3.43 -18.21
C ILE A 320 -5.99 -4.41 -17.36
N ALA A 321 -5.44 -5.61 -17.13
CA ALA A 321 -6.08 -6.59 -16.27
C ALA A 321 -6.08 -6.15 -14.79
N GLU A 322 -7.11 -6.56 -14.04
CA GLU A 322 -7.35 -6.14 -12.65
C GLU A 322 -6.15 -6.38 -11.72
N ASP A 323 -5.50 -7.53 -11.85
CA ASP A 323 -4.33 -7.94 -11.07
C ASP A 323 -3.13 -7.02 -11.33
N ILE A 324 -2.86 -6.71 -12.60
CA ILE A 324 -1.75 -5.84 -13.00
C ILE A 324 -2.05 -4.40 -12.60
N ALA A 325 -3.28 -3.93 -12.77
CA ALA A 325 -3.68 -2.58 -12.38
C ALA A 325 -3.50 -2.39 -10.87
N ALA A 326 -3.91 -3.36 -10.05
CA ALA A 326 -3.72 -3.33 -8.61
C ALA A 326 -2.23 -3.30 -8.20
N ILE A 327 -1.36 -4.03 -8.91
CA ILE A 327 0.09 -3.97 -8.68
C ILE A 327 0.65 -2.59 -9.02
N LEU A 328 0.25 -2.01 -10.16
CA LEU A 328 0.74 -0.69 -10.59
C LEU A 328 0.34 0.41 -9.62
N ILE A 329 -0.92 0.45 -9.18
CA ILE A 329 -1.43 1.49 -8.27
C ILE A 329 -1.00 1.27 -6.82
N GLY A 330 -0.49 0.09 -6.47
CA GLY A 330 0.01 -0.23 -5.13
C GLY A 330 1.27 0.55 -4.76
N ASP A 331 2.04 1.04 -5.74
CA ASP A 331 3.20 1.91 -5.55
C ASP A 331 3.04 3.16 -6.44
N LYS A 332 2.86 4.32 -5.81
CA LYS A 332 2.69 5.62 -6.47
C LYS A 332 3.82 5.94 -7.45
N HIS A 333 5.06 5.59 -7.11
CA HIS A 333 6.21 5.87 -7.97
C HIS A 333 6.18 5.01 -9.23
N ILE A 334 5.77 3.75 -9.11
CA ILE A 334 5.60 2.84 -10.25
C ILE A 334 4.39 3.24 -11.11
N ALA A 335 3.28 3.64 -10.50
CA ALA A 335 2.13 4.17 -11.24
C ALA A 335 2.53 5.39 -12.09
N ASN A 336 3.23 6.36 -11.48
CA ASN A 336 3.72 7.54 -12.20
C ASN A 336 4.71 7.18 -13.31
N PHE A 337 5.62 6.24 -13.05
CA PHE A 337 6.55 5.73 -14.06
C PHE A 337 5.80 5.15 -15.26
N PHE A 338 4.81 4.29 -15.00
CA PHE A 338 3.99 3.68 -16.03
C PHE A 338 3.25 4.73 -16.86
N GLU A 339 2.66 5.76 -16.24
CA GLU A 339 1.93 6.81 -16.96
C GLU A 339 2.83 7.65 -17.86
N LEU A 340 4.02 7.99 -17.37
CA LEU A 340 5.01 8.70 -18.17
C LEU A 340 5.41 7.86 -19.39
N ALA A 341 5.66 6.56 -19.22
CA ALA A 341 5.94 5.64 -20.33
C ALA A 341 4.74 5.48 -21.29
N ALA A 342 3.52 5.47 -20.76
CA ALA A 342 2.28 5.35 -21.52
C ALA A 342 2.00 6.56 -22.43
N THR A 343 2.66 7.71 -22.20
CA THR A 343 2.59 8.85 -23.12
C THR A 343 3.26 8.56 -24.48
N GLU A 344 4.25 7.66 -24.50
CA GLU A 344 5.06 7.32 -25.69
C GLU A 344 4.77 5.93 -26.26
N CYS A 345 4.03 5.08 -25.54
CA CYS A 345 3.67 3.73 -25.96
C CYS A 345 2.15 3.49 -25.81
N ARG A 346 1.50 3.05 -26.89
CA ARG A 346 0.05 2.79 -26.94
C ARG A 346 -0.33 1.34 -26.62
N ASN A 347 0.64 0.42 -26.60
CA ASN A 347 0.41 -0.95 -26.17
C ASN A 347 0.51 -1.04 -24.64
N TYR A 348 -0.52 -0.52 -23.97
CA TYR A 348 -0.56 -0.44 -22.51
C TYR A 348 -0.46 -1.80 -21.84
N ARG A 349 -1.02 -2.85 -22.44
CA ARG A 349 -0.94 -4.22 -21.93
C ARG A 349 0.48 -4.78 -21.95
N ALA A 350 1.21 -4.57 -23.04
CA ALA A 350 2.61 -5.00 -23.09
C ALA A 350 3.44 -4.15 -22.11
N LEU A 351 3.25 -2.83 -22.13
CA LEU A 351 3.97 -1.92 -21.24
C LEU A 351 3.75 -2.25 -19.75
N SER A 352 2.51 -2.51 -19.34
CA SER A 352 2.19 -2.85 -17.96
C SER A 352 2.90 -4.14 -17.53
N ASN A 353 2.93 -5.17 -18.38
CA ASN A 353 3.66 -6.41 -18.12
C ASN A 353 5.18 -6.20 -18.03
N TRP A 354 5.75 -5.35 -18.89
CA TRP A 354 7.17 -5.03 -18.82
C TRP A 354 7.52 -4.34 -17.50
N VAL A 355 6.69 -3.40 -17.05
CA VAL A 355 6.87 -2.70 -15.78
C VAL A 355 6.71 -3.64 -14.58
N THR A 356 5.61 -4.40 -14.50
CA THR A 356 5.25 -5.18 -13.30
C THR A 356 5.88 -6.57 -13.23
N VAL A 357 6.36 -7.12 -14.33
CA VAL A 357 6.94 -8.48 -14.38
C VAL A 357 8.41 -8.44 -14.75
N GLU A 358 8.73 -7.97 -15.96
CA GLU A 358 10.09 -8.10 -16.51
C GLU A 358 11.09 -7.20 -15.79
N PHE A 359 10.78 -5.92 -15.61
CA PHE A 359 11.64 -4.99 -14.86
C PHE A 359 11.53 -5.19 -13.36
N ALA A 360 10.32 -5.41 -12.82
CA ALA A 360 10.16 -5.68 -11.39
C ALA A 360 11.00 -6.86 -10.91
N GLY A 361 11.05 -7.96 -11.68
CA GLY A 361 11.90 -9.12 -11.36
C GLY A 361 13.39 -8.79 -11.34
N ARG A 362 13.85 -7.90 -12.23
CA ARG A 362 15.23 -7.42 -12.31
C ARG A 362 15.60 -6.46 -11.21
N CYS A 363 14.71 -5.51 -10.87
CA CYS A 363 15.00 -4.53 -9.82
C CYS A 363 15.00 -5.18 -8.42
N LYS A 364 14.24 -6.28 -8.23
CA LYS A 364 14.21 -7.05 -6.98
C LYS A 364 15.59 -7.55 -6.55
N THR A 365 16.45 -7.95 -7.49
CA THR A 365 17.82 -8.43 -7.17
C THR A 365 18.73 -7.30 -6.68
N GLN A 366 18.42 -6.05 -7.03
CA GLN A 366 19.16 -4.85 -6.63
C GLN A 366 18.54 -4.14 -5.41
N GLY A 367 17.42 -4.64 -4.87
CA GLY A 367 16.72 -4.04 -3.74
C GLY A 367 16.10 -2.67 -4.03
N LYS A 368 15.81 -2.37 -5.31
CA LYS A 368 15.17 -1.12 -5.75
C LYS A 368 13.88 -1.41 -6.52
N ASN A 369 13.02 -0.42 -6.68
CA ASN A 369 11.91 -0.48 -7.64
C ASN A 369 12.35 0.13 -8.99
N LEU A 370 11.58 -0.08 -10.05
CA LEU A 370 11.90 0.44 -11.39
C LEU A 370 11.99 1.97 -11.42
N ALA A 371 11.11 2.67 -10.67
CA ALA A 371 11.11 4.12 -10.61
C ALA A 371 12.40 4.72 -10.02
N PHE A 372 13.13 3.97 -9.19
CA PHE A 372 14.42 4.35 -8.60
C PHE A 372 15.63 3.65 -9.23
N SER A 373 15.44 2.94 -10.35
CA SER A 373 16.51 2.23 -11.06
C SER A 373 17.45 3.16 -11.84
N GLY A 374 17.00 4.38 -12.16
CA GLY A 374 17.67 5.30 -13.08
C GLY A 374 17.26 5.13 -14.54
N ILE A 375 16.56 4.03 -14.88
CA ILE A 375 15.99 3.83 -16.21
C ILE A 375 14.87 4.86 -16.43
N LEU A 376 14.86 5.51 -17.58
CA LEU A 376 13.83 6.47 -17.93
C LEU A 376 12.53 5.76 -18.39
N PRO A 377 11.33 6.29 -18.05
CA PRO A 377 10.06 5.77 -18.58
C PRO A 377 10.01 5.67 -20.11
N SER A 378 10.56 6.67 -20.81
CA SER A 378 10.66 6.70 -22.27
C SER A 378 11.51 5.57 -22.84
N SER A 379 12.56 5.14 -22.12
CA SER A 379 13.38 3.99 -22.53
C SER A 379 12.57 2.69 -22.50
N VAL A 380 11.73 2.47 -21.48
CA VAL A 380 10.85 1.29 -21.43
C VAL A 380 9.77 1.36 -22.52
N ALA A 381 9.20 2.55 -22.75
CA ALA A 381 8.26 2.77 -23.85
C ALA A 381 8.88 2.47 -25.22
N GLN A 382 10.12 2.94 -25.46
CA GLN A 382 10.86 2.68 -26.69
C GLN A 382 11.13 1.18 -26.90
N LEU A 383 11.50 0.46 -25.83
CA LEU A 383 11.70 -0.99 -25.87
C LEU A 383 10.42 -1.71 -26.33
N VAL A 384 9.27 -1.39 -25.72
CA VAL A 384 7.98 -1.99 -26.09
C VAL A 384 7.60 -1.64 -27.54
N ASN A 385 7.78 -0.39 -27.95
CA ASN A 385 7.54 0.05 -29.32
C ASN A 385 8.42 -0.70 -30.36
N PHE A 386 9.67 -1.05 -30.01
CA PHE A 386 10.52 -1.86 -30.88
C PHE A 386 10.01 -3.29 -31.05
N ILE A 387 9.44 -3.87 -29.99
CA ILE A 387 8.80 -5.20 -30.06
C ILE A 387 7.56 -5.12 -30.96
N ASP A 388 6.70 -4.14 -30.74
CA ASP A 388 5.44 -3.98 -31.49
C ASP A 388 5.66 -3.73 -32.98
N LYS A 389 6.71 -2.96 -33.31
CA LYS A 389 7.11 -2.70 -34.71
C LYS A 389 7.91 -3.85 -35.33
N GLY A 390 8.22 -4.91 -34.58
CA GLY A 390 9.03 -6.03 -35.04
C GLY A 390 10.51 -5.69 -35.29
N VAL A 391 10.99 -4.56 -34.76
CA VAL A 391 12.40 -4.13 -34.85
C VAL A 391 13.31 -5.08 -34.06
N ILE A 392 12.80 -5.62 -32.95
CA ILE A 392 13.48 -6.63 -32.13
C ILE A 392 12.53 -7.79 -31.80
N THR A 393 13.10 -8.97 -31.56
CA THR A 393 12.32 -10.10 -31.03
C THR A 393 12.16 -9.99 -29.52
N GLY A 394 11.19 -10.70 -28.94
CA GLY A 394 11.00 -10.72 -27.49
C GLY A 394 12.21 -11.26 -26.71
N LYS A 395 13.02 -12.15 -27.32
CA LYS A 395 14.29 -12.62 -26.74
C LYS A 395 15.29 -11.47 -26.67
N ILE A 396 15.51 -10.79 -27.80
CA ILE A 396 16.42 -9.63 -27.89
C ILE A 396 15.98 -8.53 -26.92
N ALA A 397 14.68 -8.29 -26.76
CA ALA A 397 14.16 -7.31 -25.83
C ALA A 397 14.51 -7.62 -24.37
N LYS A 398 14.54 -8.90 -23.97
CA LYS A 398 14.96 -9.31 -22.62
C LYS A 398 16.44 -9.07 -22.40
N ASP A 399 17.27 -9.43 -23.38
CA ASP A 399 18.72 -9.19 -23.32
C ASP A 399 19.00 -7.67 -23.27
N LEU A 400 18.24 -6.88 -24.04
CA LEU A 400 18.32 -5.41 -24.04
C LEU A 400 17.89 -4.82 -22.69
N ALA A 401 16.84 -5.37 -22.06
CA ALA A 401 16.42 -4.95 -20.73
C ALA A 401 17.48 -5.27 -19.66
N ASP A 402 18.22 -6.38 -19.78
CA ASP A 402 19.34 -6.69 -18.89
C ASP A 402 20.46 -5.64 -19.04
N MET A 403 20.82 -5.26 -20.27
CA MET A 403 21.79 -4.18 -20.52
C MET A 403 21.29 -2.81 -20.04
N MET A 404 20.00 -2.51 -20.15
CA MET A 404 19.43 -1.30 -19.58
C MET A 404 19.55 -1.26 -18.05
N MET A 405 19.50 -2.41 -17.37
CA MET A 405 19.75 -2.47 -15.92
C MET A 405 21.23 -2.25 -15.57
N GLU A 406 22.14 -2.61 -16.46
CA GLU A 406 23.59 -2.37 -16.30
C GLU A 406 24.00 -0.93 -16.64
N SER A 407 23.31 -0.29 -17.59
CA SER A 407 23.54 1.09 -18.02
C SER A 407 22.21 1.88 -18.09
N PRO A 408 21.61 2.24 -16.93
CA PRO A 408 20.27 2.85 -16.86
C PRO A 408 20.10 4.15 -17.64
N GLU A 409 21.18 4.88 -17.85
CA GLU A 409 21.22 6.13 -18.60
C GLU A 409 21.13 5.95 -20.13
N LYS A 410 21.39 4.75 -20.65
CA LYS A 410 21.36 4.48 -22.09
C LYS A 410 19.96 4.10 -22.55
N THR A 411 19.57 4.62 -23.71
CA THR A 411 18.32 4.25 -24.37
C THR A 411 18.45 2.90 -25.09
N PRO A 412 17.36 2.14 -25.28
CA PRO A 412 17.35 0.93 -26.11
C PRO A 412 18.00 1.14 -27.48
N GLU A 413 17.75 2.28 -28.12
CA GLU A 413 18.35 2.62 -29.41
C GLU A 413 19.87 2.80 -29.32
N ALA A 414 20.38 3.46 -28.28
CA ALA A 414 21.81 3.65 -28.09
C ALA A 414 22.52 2.30 -27.89
N ILE A 415 21.95 1.42 -27.06
CA ILE A 415 22.50 0.08 -26.83
C ILE A 415 22.48 -0.74 -28.12
N LEU A 416 21.40 -0.70 -28.91
CA LEU A 416 21.34 -1.41 -30.21
C LEU A 416 22.34 -0.88 -31.25
N LYS A 417 22.68 0.42 -31.21
CA LYS A 417 23.72 0.99 -32.08
C LYS A 417 25.13 0.51 -31.69
N GLU A 418 25.37 0.30 -30.40
CA GLU A 418 26.62 -0.26 -29.88
C GLU A 418 26.71 -1.78 -30.13
N HIS A 419 25.57 -2.46 -30.19
CA HIS A 419 25.44 -3.91 -30.36
C HIS A 419 24.59 -4.31 -31.60
N PRO A 420 24.98 -3.90 -32.82
CA PRO A 420 24.20 -4.17 -34.03
C PRO A 420 24.08 -5.68 -34.33
N GLU A 421 24.98 -6.50 -33.80
CA GLU A 421 24.93 -7.96 -33.91
C GLU A 421 23.69 -8.58 -33.26
N MET A 422 23.01 -7.86 -32.36
CA MET A 422 21.79 -8.32 -31.72
C MET A 422 20.55 -8.18 -32.61
N LEU A 423 20.62 -7.37 -33.67
CA LEU A 423 19.46 -7.12 -34.52
C LEU A 423 18.90 -8.43 -35.11
N PRO A 424 17.58 -8.51 -35.32
CA PRO A 424 16.97 -9.70 -35.89
C PRO A 424 17.57 -10.08 -37.25
N MET A 425 17.57 -11.38 -37.52
CA MET A 425 18.00 -11.91 -38.81
C MET A 425 17.02 -11.48 -39.90
N THR A 426 17.52 -10.74 -40.91
CA THR A 426 16.71 -10.27 -42.05
C THR A 426 16.89 -11.11 -43.32
N ASP A 427 17.89 -12.00 -43.37
CA ASP A 427 18.15 -12.86 -44.53
C ASP A 427 17.21 -14.08 -44.52
N GLU A 428 16.15 -14.01 -45.33
CA GLU A 428 15.20 -15.11 -45.48
C GLU A 428 15.85 -16.37 -46.07
N SER A 429 16.84 -16.23 -46.97
CA SER A 429 17.46 -17.38 -47.62
C SER A 429 18.27 -18.21 -46.63
N ALA A 430 18.99 -17.53 -45.72
CA ALA A 430 19.67 -18.16 -44.60
C ALA A 430 18.67 -18.82 -43.62
N LEU A 431 17.52 -18.19 -43.36
CA LEU A 431 16.50 -18.76 -42.49
C LEU A 431 15.88 -20.03 -43.08
N VAL A 432 15.57 -20.04 -44.38
CA VAL A 432 15.06 -21.23 -45.09
C VAL A 432 16.08 -22.37 -45.06
N ALA A 433 17.38 -22.08 -45.24
CA ALA A 433 18.43 -23.09 -45.13
C ALA A 433 18.48 -23.72 -43.72
N ILE A 434 18.39 -22.91 -42.66
CA ILE A 434 18.34 -23.39 -41.28
C ILE A 434 17.09 -24.25 -41.04
N ILE A 435 15.94 -23.84 -41.57
CA ILE A 435 14.69 -24.61 -41.47
C ILE A 435 14.85 -25.98 -42.14
N ALA A 436 15.38 -26.03 -43.37
CA ALA A 436 15.63 -27.29 -44.08
C ALA A 436 16.58 -28.22 -43.31
N GLU A 437 17.64 -27.68 -42.71
CA GLU A 437 18.55 -28.46 -41.86
C GLU A 437 17.86 -29.00 -40.60
N VAL A 438 17.03 -28.19 -39.93
CA VAL A 438 16.28 -28.64 -38.75
C VAL A 438 15.26 -29.72 -39.13
N LEU A 439 14.55 -29.57 -40.24
CA LEU A 439 13.62 -30.58 -40.74
C LEU A 439 14.33 -31.89 -41.08
N GLY A 440 15.48 -31.81 -41.76
CA GLY A 440 16.30 -32.97 -42.09
C GLY A 440 16.87 -33.70 -40.86
N ALA A 441 17.27 -32.95 -39.83
CA ALA A 441 17.80 -33.51 -38.59
C ALA A 441 16.72 -34.07 -37.65
N ASN A 442 15.44 -33.72 -37.86
CA ASN A 442 14.33 -34.08 -36.96
C ASN A 442 13.17 -34.76 -37.71
N SER A 443 13.49 -35.70 -38.60
CA SER A 443 12.53 -36.41 -39.45
C SER A 443 11.34 -37.03 -38.70
N GLN A 444 11.55 -37.55 -37.49
CA GLN A 444 10.47 -38.09 -36.65
C GLN A 444 9.44 -37.02 -36.26
N SER A 445 9.88 -35.79 -35.94
CA SER A 445 8.98 -34.69 -35.60
C SER A 445 8.16 -34.20 -36.80
N VAL A 446 8.71 -34.31 -38.02
CA VAL A 446 7.98 -34.02 -39.27
C VAL A 446 6.86 -35.02 -39.49
N ILE A 447 7.12 -36.32 -39.27
CA ILE A 447 6.11 -37.39 -39.36
C ILE A 447 5.03 -37.22 -38.29
N ASP A 448 5.43 -36.89 -37.06
CA ASP A 448 4.51 -36.64 -35.95
C ASP A 448 3.58 -35.44 -36.26
N TYR A 449 4.11 -34.38 -36.87
CA TYR A 449 3.29 -33.25 -37.32
C TYR A 449 2.31 -33.66 -38.43
N LYS A 450 2.78 -34.32 -39.50
CA LYS A 450 1.94 -34.79 -40.62
C LYS A 450 0.87 -35.81 -40.19
N SER A 451 1.06 -36.51 -39.07
CA SER A 451 0.07 -37.40 -38.45
C SER A 451 -0.89 -36.71 -37.45
N GLY A 452 -0.85 -35.37 -37.36
CA GLY A 452 -1.80 -34.56 -36.60
C GLY A 452 -1.35 -34.18 -35.18
N LYS A 453 -0.11 -34.50 -34.76
CA LYS A 453 0.40 -34.08 -33.45
C LYS A 453 0.96 -32.67 -33.50
N THR A 454 0.10 -31.69 -33.23
CA THR A 454 0.45 -30.25 -33.24
C THR A 454 1.60 -29.85 -32.31
N LYS A 455 1.87 -30.61 -31.24
CA LYS A 455 3.02 -30.37 -30.34
C LYS A 455 4.39 -30.49 -31.03
N ALA A 456 4.49 -31.26 -32.12
CA ALA A 456 5.75 -31.40 -32.86
C ALA A 456 6.19 -30.10 -33.55
N LEU A 457 5.23 -29.26 -33.95
CA LEU A 457 5.51 -27.95 -34.54
C LEU A 457 6.24 -27.03 -33.54
N GLY A 458 5.76 -26.97 -32.30
CA GLY A 458 6.39 -26.17 -31.24
C GLY A 458 7.82 -26.63 -30.93
N PHE A 459 8.10 -27.93 -31.00
CA PHE A 459 9.46 -28.45 -30.87
C PHE A 459 10.38 -28.00 -32.02
N LEU A 460 9.92 -28.09 -33.27
CA LEU A 460 10.67 -27.67 -34.46
C LEU A 460 10.97 -26.17 -34.42
N VAL A 461 9.98 -25.33 -34.06
CA VAL A 461 10.18 -23.90 -33.82
C VAL A 461 11.25 -23.67 -32.75
N GLY A 462 11.19 -24.40 -31.64
CA GLY A 462 12.21 -24.32 -30.58
C GLY A 462 13.63 -24.64 -31.07
N GLN A 463 13.80 -25.65 -31.93
CA GLN A 463 15.09 -26.00 -32.52
C GLN A 463 15.60 -24.93 -33.49
N ILE A 464 14.73 -24.35 -34.32
CA ILE A 464 15.08 -23.26 -35.22
C ILE A 464 15.52 -22.04 -34.41
N MET A 465 14.73 -21.63 -33.41
CA MET A 465 15.06 -20.49 -32.54
C MET A 465 16.39 -20.70 -31.80
N LYS A 466 16.71 -21.95 -31.40
CA LYS A 466 17.99 -22.29 -30.78
C LYS A 466 19.17 -22.11 -31.74
N ARG A 467 19.04 -22.54 -33.00
CA ARG A 467 20.09 -22.37 -34.02
C ARG A 467 20.27 -20.92 -34.42
N THR A 468 19.19 -20.14 -34.48
CA THR A 468 19.24 -18.71 -34.79
C THR A 468 19.55 -17.85 -33.56
N GLN A 469 19.85 -18.47 -32.40
CA GLN A 469 20.08 -17.80 -31.12
C GLN A 469 19.00 -16.77 -30.74
N GLY A 470 17.74 -17.01 -31.12
CA GLY A 470 16.65 -16.09 -30.85
C GLY A 470 16.52 -14.89 -31.80
N LYS A 471 17.41 -14.75 -32.79
CA LYS A 471 17.43 -13.60 -33.72
C LYS A 471 16.39 -13.69 -34.84
N ALA A 472 15.90 -14.87 -35.19
CA ALA A 472 14.87 -15.00 -36.21
C ALA A 472 13.49 -14.56 -35.67
N PRO A 473 12.72 -13.72 -36.38
CA PRO A 473 11.38 -13.32 -35.97
C PRO A 473 10.43 -14.54 -35.85
N PRO A 474 9.82 -14.81 -34.69
CA PRO A 474 9.01 -16.02 -34.49
C PRO A 474 7.84 -16.18 -35.48
N ASN A 475 7.18 -15.09 -35.84
CA ASN A 475 6.09 -15.14 -36.83
C ASN A 475 6.59 -15.60 -38.20
N ARG A 476 7.76 -15.10 -38.62
CA ARG A 476 8.37 -15.48 -39.90
C ARG A 476 8.89 -16.91 -39.90
N VAL A 477 9.45 -17.36 -38.76
CA VAL A 477 9.83 -18.76 -38.56
C VAL A 477 8.62 -19.68 -38.72
N ASN A 478 7.49 -19.36 -38.09
CA ASN A 478 6.27 -20.16 -38.20
C ASN A 478 5.74 -20.20 -39.64
N GLU A 479 5.67 -19.06 -40.33
CA GLU A 479 5.22 -19.02 -41.73
C GLU A 479 6.10 -19.88 -42.64
N LEU A 480 7.42 -19.67 -42.62
CA LEU A 480 8.34 -20.40 -43.48
C LEU A 480 8.40 -21.89 -43.13
N LEU A 481 8.33 -22.24 -41.84
CA LEU A 481 8.29 -23.63 -41.40
C LEU A 481 7.05 -24.36 -41.92
N LEU A 482 5.88 -23.72 -41.89
CA LEU A 482 4.65 -24.31 -42.45
C LEU A 482 4.78 -24.52 -43.97
N ILE A 483 5.31 -23.53 -44.69
CA ILE A 483 5.55 -23.63 -46.13
C ILE A 483 6.50 -24.79 -46.46
N GLU A 484 7.58 -24.96 -45.71
CA GLU A 484 8.54 -26.07 -45.95
C GLU A 484 8.00 -27.44 -45.50
N LEU A 485 7.08 -27.50 -44.54
CA LEU A 485 6.44 -28.75 -44.11
C LEU A 485 5.38 -29.23 -45.10
N ASP A 486 4.76 -28.32 -45.84
CA ASP A 486 3.74 -28.60 -46.87
C ASP A 486 4.34 -28.99 -48.23
N LYS A 487 5.65 -28.81 -48.40
CA LYS A 487 6.42 -29.43 -49.49
C LYS A 487 6.65 -30.92 -49.21
#